data_AF-A0A9D0A933-F1
#
_entry.id   AF-A0A9D0A933-F1
#
_cell.length_a   1.000
_cell.length_b   1.000
_cell.length_c   1.000
_cell.angle_alpha   90.00
_cell.angle_beta   90.00
_cell.angle_gamma   90.00
#
_symmetry.space_group_name_H-M   'P 1'
#
loop_
_entity.id
_entity.type
_entity.pdbx_description
1 polymer ?
#
loop_
_entity_poly.entity_id
_entity_poly.type
_entity_poly.pdbx_seq_one_letter_code
_entity_poly.pdbx_strand_id
1 'polypeptide(L)' 'MEFLATLPNNLLLYVVVAHALFAIGLYGMLFRRTLIGFLISLELLLQGVGINIMAFGTYLVPDPMQARITT' A
#
# COMPACT_ATOMS: atom_id res chain seq x y z
N MET A 1 2.85 6.75 -21.62
CA MET A 1 1.76 7.01 -20.65
C MET A 1 0.55 6.07 -20.86
N GLU A 2 0.40 5.38 -22.01
CA GLU A 2 -0.59 4.29 -22.20
C GLU A 2 -0.14 2.92 -21.64
N PHE A 3 1.13 2.80 -21.22
CA PHE A 3 1.80 1.57 -20.79
C PHE A 3 1.35 1.02 -19.41
N LEU A 4 0.66 1.84 -18.61
CA LEU A 4 0.19 1.45 -17.27
C LEU A 4 -1.16 0.73 -17.31
N ALA A 5 -1.87 0.74 -18.45
CA ALA A 5 -3.28 0.35 -18.56
C ALA A 5 -3.54 -1.01 -19.24
N THR A 6 -2.53 -1.69 -19.79
CA THR A 6 -2.67 -3.03 -20.41
C THR A 6 -2.28 -4.19 -19.49
N LEU A 7 -1.75 -3.91 -18.29
CA LEU A 7 -1.29 -4.95 -17.37
C LEU A 7 -2.41 -5.33 -16.38
N PRO A 8 -2.90 -6.58 -16.38
CA PRO A 8 -3.76 -7.09 -15.32
C PRO A 8 -2.89 -7.35 -14.09
N ASN A 9 -2.52 -6.29 -13.37
CA ASN A 9 -1.68 -6.42 -12.18
C ASN A 9 -2.09 -5.39 -11.11
N ASN A 10 -3.32 -5.55 -10.62
CA ASN A 10 -3.93 -4.69 -9.60
C ASN A 10 -3.04 -4.55 -8.35
N LEU A 11 -2.30 -5.60 -7.95
CA LEU A 11 -1.34 -5.57 -6.84
C LEU A 11 -0.29 -4.45 -6.99
N LEU A 12 0.29 -4.29 -8.18
CA LEU A 12 1.37 -3.33 -8.40
C LEU A 12 0.85 -1.90 -8.18
N LEU A 13 -0.35 -1.59 -8.65
CA LEU A 13 -1.00 -0.30 -8.44
C LEU A 13 -1.18 0.01 -6.95
N TYR A 14 -1.72 -0.94 -6.19
CA TYR A 14 -1.91 -0.79 -4.74
C TYR A 14 -0.58 -0.58 -4.01
N VAL A 15 0.46 -1.33 -4.37
CA VAL A 15 1.79 -1.22 -3.73
C VAL A 15 2.47 0.10 -4.05
N VAL A 16 2.33 0.61 -5.29
CA VAL A 16 2.89 1.91 -5.70
C VAL A 16 2.21 3.05 -4.95
N VAL A 17 0.87 3.03 -4.87
CA VAL A 17 0.11 4.04 -4.12
C VAL A 17 0.47 3.99 -2.63
N ALA A 18 0.55 2.78 -2.05
CA ALA A 18 0.96 2.61 -0.65
C ALA A 18 2.34 3.20 -0.36
N HIS A 19 3.35 2.94 -1.23
CA HIS A 19 4.69 3.49 -1.07
C HIS A 19 4.72 5.01 -1.22
N ALA A 20 3.93 5.57 -2.15
CA ALA A 20 3.83 7.03 -2.30
C ALA A 20 3.27 7.70 -1.04
N LEU A 21 2.17 7.17 -0.49
CA LEU A 21 1.59 7.68 0.76
C LEU A 21 2.56 7.51 1.94
N PHE A 22 3.23 6.36 2.03
CA PHE A 22 4.23 6.10 3.07
C PHE A 22 5.40 7.10 3.01
N ALA A 23 5.95 7.36 1.83
CA ALA A 23 7.05 8.31 1.64
C ALA A 23 6.64 9.75 1.99
N ILE A 24 5.41 10.16 1.63
CA ILE A 24 4.87 11.47 1.97
C ILE A 24 4.66 11.59 3.49
N GLY A 25 4.10 10.56 4.13
CA GLY A 25 3.93 10.51 5.58
C GLY A 25 5.28 10.57 6.32
N LEU A 26 6.28 9.82 5.85
CA LEU A 26 7.62 9.81 6.43
C LEU A 26 8.32 11.17 6.27
N TYR A 27 8.19 11.81 5.10
CA TYR A 27 8.68 13.17 4.89
C TYR A 27 7.97 14.15 5.83
N GLY A 28 6.64 14.12 5.91
CA GLY A 28 5.89 14.96 6.84
C GLY A 28 6.33 14.78 8.30
N MET A 29 6.65 13.55 8.70
CA MET A 29 7.07 13.24 10.06
C MET A 29 8.42 13.88 10.43
N LEU A 30 9.39 13.88 9.50
CA LEU A 30 10.76 14.38 9.75
C LEU A 30 10.87 15.91 9.76
N PHE A 31 10.02 16.61 9.00
CA PHE A 31 10.15 18.06 8.79
C PHE A 31 9.22 18.92 9.66
N ARG A 32 8.34 18.32 10.48
CA ARG A 32 7.39 19.06 11.34
C ARG A 32 7.95 19.29 12.75
N ARG A 33 7.91 20.54 13.20
CA ARG A 33 8.31 20.97 14.56
C ARG A 33 7.17 20.91 15.60
N THR A 34 5.94 20.69 15.16
CA THR A 34 4.75 20.66 16.02
C THR A 34 4.25 19.24 16.21
N LEU A 35 3.78 18.92 17.43
CA LEU A 35 3.21 17.60 17.73
C LEU A 35 2.01 17.28 16.84
N ILE A 36 1.15 18.26 16.57
CA ILE A 36 -0.01 18.10 15.68
C ILE A 36 0.44 17.76 14.25
N GLY A 37 1.46 18.45 13.74
CA GLY A 37 2.00 18.16 12.41
C GLY A 37 2.65 16.77 12.32
N PHE A 38 3.29 16.33 13.40
CA PHE A 38 3.80 14.97 13.54
C PHE A 38 2.66 13.94 13.53
N LEU A 39 1.59 14.15 14.32
CA LEU A 39 0.43 13.24 14.38
C LEU A 39 -0.29 13.11 13.03
N ILE A 40 -0.51 14.21 12.31
CA ILE A 40 -1.13 14.18 10.97
C ILE A 40 -0.25 13.38 9.99
N SER A 41 1.06 13.55 10.07
CA SER A 41 2.00 12.81 9.23
C SER A 41 2.04 11.33 9.60
N LEU A 42 1.88 11.01 10.88
CA LEU A 42 1.76 9.64 11.39
C LEU A 42 0.48 8.96 10.89
N GLU A 43 -0.67 9.66 10.92
CA GLU A 43 -1.93 9.12 10.37
C GLU A 43 -1.81 8.83 8.86
N LEU A 44 -1.17 9.72 8.11
CA LEU A 44 -0.90 9.51 6.68
C LEU A 44 0.06 8.33 6.43
N LEU A 45 1.10 8.18 7.25
CA LEU A 45 2.02 7.05 7.18
C LEU A 45 1.30 5.72 7.47
N LEU A 46 0.47 5.69 8.52
CA LEU A 46 -0.30 4.50 8.92
C LEU A 46 -1.31 4.09 7.84
N GLN A 47 -1.93 5.06 7.15
CA GLN A 47 -2.78 4.79 5.98
C GLN A 47 -2.01 4.09 4.85
N GLY A 48 -0.80 4.56 4.53
CA GLY A 48 0.06 3.90 3.51
C GLY A 48 0.43 2.46 3.88
N VAL A 49 0.81 2.22 5.15
CA VAL A 49 1.08 0.87 5.67
C VAL A 49 -0.16 -0.02 5.63
N GLY A 50 -1.34 0.52 5.98
CA GLY A 50 -2.61 -0.21 5.93
C GLY A 50 -2.95 -0.71 4.53
N ILE A 51 -2.80 0.13 3.51
CA ILE A 51 -3.01 -0.26 2.10
C ILE A 51 -2.00 -1.33 1.69
N ASN A 52 -0.74 -1.21 2.11
CA ASN A 52 0.30 -2.19 1.81
C ASN A 52 -0.04 -3.58 2.39
N ILE A 53 -0.44 -3.64 3.66
CA ILE A 53 -0.86 -4.87 4.33
C ILE A 53 -2.10 -5.46 3.67
N MET A 54 -3.12 -4.64 3.36
CA MET A 54 -4.34 -5.09 2.70
C MET A 54 -4.04 -5.69 1.32
N ALA A 55 -3.20 -5.02 0.52
CA ALA A 55 -2.81 -5.52 -0.80
C ALA A 55 -2.11 -6.89 -0.67
N PHE A 56 -1.14 -7.01 0.22
CA PHE A 56 -0.48 -8.30 0.42
C PHE A 56 -1.41 -9.38 0.97
N GLY A 57 -2.32 -9.06 1.89
CA GLY A 57 -3.31 -9.99 2.39
C GLY A 57 -4.32 -10.47 1.33
N THR A 58 -4.65 -9.64 0.35
CA THR A 58 -5.56 -10.02 -0.73
C THR A 58 -4.87 -10.77 -1.87
N TYR A 59 -3.64 -10.41 -2.22
CA TYR A 59 -2.95 -10.97 -3.40
C TYR A 59 -1.94 -12.09 -3.10
N LEU A 60 -1.44 -12.23 -1.86
CA LEU A 60 -0.55 -13.35 -1.49
C LEU A 60 -1.30 -14.55 -0.87
N VAL A 61 -2.57 -14.40 -0.50
CA VAL A 61 -3.37 -15.54 -0.03
C VAL A 61 -3.76 -16.39 -1.24
N PRO A 62 -3.27 -17.64 -1.35
CA PRO A 62 -3.69 -18.54 -2.42
C PRO A 62 -5.18 -18.82 -2.26
N ASP A 63 -5.93 -18.69 -3.35
CA ASP A 63 -7.35 -19.06 -3.36
C ASP A 63 -7.48 -20.54 -2.96
N PRO A 64 -8.19 -20.88 -1.86
CA PRO A 64 -8.35 -22.26 -1.41
C PRO A 64 -9.06 -23.15 -2.45
N MET A 65 -9.66 -22.57 -3.50
CA MET A 65 -10.23 -23.33 -4.62
C MET A 65 -9.20 -23.79 -5.65
N GLN A 66 -8.04 -23.15 -5.76
CA GLN A 66 -6.96 -23.62 -6.64
C GLN A 66 -6.25 -24.88 -6.08
N ALA A 67 -6.24 -25.04 -4.75
CA ALA A 67 -5.67 -26.20 -4.08
C ALA A 67 -6.59 -27.45 -4.12
N ARG A 68 -7.84 -27.33 -4.58
CA ARG A 68 -8.83 -28.43 -4.56
C ARG A 68 -8.75 -29.35 -5.79
N ILE A 69 -8.20 -28.89 -6.91
CA ILE A 69 -8.23 -29.61 -8.19
C ILE A 69 -6.98 -30.47 -8.46
N THR A 70 -6.12 -30.68 -7.46
CA THR A 70 -4.83 -31.41 -7.62
C THR A 70 -4.72 -32.68 -6.76
N THR A 71 -5.81 -33.14 -6.11
CA THR A 71 -5.85 -34.39 -5.32
C THR A 71 -6.76 -35.41 -5.96
#